data_AF-A0A7W0GJZ5-F1
#
_entry.id   AF-A0A7W0GJZ5-F1
#
_cell.length_a   1.000
_cell.length_b   1.000
_cell.length_c   1.000
_cell.angle_alpha   90.00
_cell.angle_beta   90.00
_cell.angle_gamma   90.00
#
_symmetry.space_group_name_H-M   'P 1'
#
loop_
_entity.id
_entity.type
_entity.pdbx_description
1 polymer ?
#
loop_
_entity_poly.entity_id
_entity_poly.type
_entity_poly.pdbx_seq_one_letter_code
_entity_poly.pdbx_strand_id
1 'polypeptide(L)'
;MEASVAAVIETPRLIFLFSGHMIDKPDRKLPRFPPECEPRITAAIDATLAGLGAGPADLGITQGACGGDVLFAEAMLKRGAALELLLPLPEEAFVVRSVDFKKASSAVPDRWRDRFHAVRQQPSVRTSVMPAERGSEESDGVFERCNLWMLERALSFGADKVRFICVWNGDGGDGPGGTDHMREAVQKSGGAECWIDTRKLCQQR
;
A
#
# COMPACT_ATOMS: atom_id res chain seq x y z
N MET A 1 2.32 33.33 -10.78
CA MET A 1 1.90 32.29 -9.81
C MET A 1 2.42 30.99 -10.39
N GLU A 2 3.64 30.60 -10.01
CA GLU A 2 4.33 29.45 -10.59
C GLU A 2 3.60 28.15 -10.21
N ALA A 3 3.21 27.38 -11.21
CA ALA A 3 2.82 26.00 -11.02
C ALA A 3 4.07 25.24 -10.55
N SER A 4 4.10 24.87 -9.27
CA SER A 4 5.14 23.98 -8.75
C SER A 4 5.05 22.67 -9.51
N VAL A 5 6.02 22.42 -10.39
CA VAL A 5 6.31 21.08 -10.91
C VAL A 5 6.56 20.22 -9.68
N ALA A 6 5.86 19.08 -9.56
CA ALA A 6 6.12 18.15 -8.48
C ALA A 6 7.60 17.78 -8.50
N ALA A 7 8.32 18.14 -7.43
CA ALA A 7 9.73 17.86 -7.34
C ALA A 7 9.94 16.35 -7.45
N VAL A 8 10.63 15.94 -8.51
CA VAL A 8 11.12 14.58 -8.64
C VAL A 8 12.17 14.43 -7.55
N ILE A 9 11.87 13.64 -6.52
CA ILE A 9 12.86 13.35 -5.48
C ILE A 9 13.87 12.37 -6.10
N GLU A 10 14.97 12.89 -6.63
CA GLU A 10 16.04 12.07 -7.21
C GLU A 10 16.71 11.16 -6.17
N THR A 11 16.78 11.63 -4.92
CA THR A 11 17.34 10.86 -3.80
C THR A 11 16.50 11.02 -2.54
N PRO A 12 15.50 10.14 -2.31
CA PRO A 12 14.69 10.20 -1.10
C PRO A 12 15.53 9.94 0.15
N ARG A 13 15.13 10.58 1.25
CA ARG A 13 15.71 10.38 2.58
C ARG A 13 15.33 9.01 3.13
N LEU A 14 14.03 8.71 3.20
CA LEU A 14 13.50 7.38 3.52
C LEU A 14 12.56 6.87 2.42
N ILE A 15 12.47 5.55 2.31
CA ILE A 15 11.52 4.85 1.45
C ILE A 15 10.53 4.11 2.33
N PHE A 16 9.26 4.52 2.27
CA PHE A 16 8.16 3.84 2.95
C PHE A 16 7.53 2.86 1.98
N LEU A 17 7.86 1.58 2.11
CA LEU A 17 7.24 0.51 1.33
C LEU A 17 5.99 0.02 2.06
N PHE A 18 4.87 -0.15 1.36
CA PHE A 18 3.63 -0.63 1.96
C PHE A 18 3.09 -1.88 1.26
N SER A 19 2.56 -2.80 2.06
CA SER A 19 1.69 -3.90 1.61
C SER A 19 0.73 -4.27 2.74
N GLY A 20 -0.54 -4.51 2.42
CA GLY A 20 -1.51 -4.89 3.44
C GLY A 20 -2.85 -5.36 2.89
N HIS A 21 -3.79 -5.56 3.81
CA HIS A 21 -5.11 -6.07 3.46
C HIS A 21 -5.98 -5.05 2.73
N MET A 22 -6.68 -5.55 1.72
CA MET A 22 -7.89 -4.90 1.20
C MET A 22 -9.04 -4.98 2.20
N ILE A 23 -9.98 -4.04 2.10
CA ILE A 23 -11.27 -4.14 2.80
C ILE A 23 -11.95 -5.46 2.42
N ASP A 24 -12.57 -6.09 3.40
CA ASP A 24 -13.20 -7.38 3.21
C ASP A 24 -14.38 -7.35 2.23
N LYS A 25 -14.46 -8.40 1.41
CA LYS A 25 -15.62 -8.71 0.57
C LYS A 25 -16.77 -9.21 1.44
N PRO A 26 -18.05 -9.11 0.99
CA PRO A 26 -19.22 -9.57 1.73
C PRO A 26 -19.16 -11.05 2.15
N ASP A 27 -18.52 -11.89 1.35
CA ASP A 27 -18.45 -13.34 1.51
C ASP A 27 -17.23 -13.80 2.32
N ARG A 28 -16.43 -12.88 2.88
CA ARG A 28 -15.29 -13.23 3.72
C ARG A 28 -15.77 -13.90 5.02
N LYS A 29 -15.54 -15.21 5.14
CA LYS A 29 -15.91 -16.01 6.32
C LYS A 29 -15.19 -15.58 7.60
N LEU A 30 -13.90 -15.26 7.50
CA LEU A 30 -13.06 -14.79 8.60
C LEU A 30 -12.61 -13.36 8.29
N PRO A 31 -13.20 -12.33 8.92
CA PRO A 31 -12.83 -10.94 8.71
C PRO A 31 -11.35 -10.69 9.03
N ARG A 32 -10.66 -9.98 8.15
CA ARG A 32 -9.26 -9.55 8.32
C ARG A 32 -9.13 -8.03 8.36
N PHE A 33 -9.95 -7.34 7.58
CA PHE A 33 -10.09 -5.88 7.58
C PHE A 33 -11.54 -5.50 7.25
N PRO A 34 -12.45 -5.62 8.23
CA PRO A 34 -13.84 -5.20 8.05
C PRO A 34 -13.92 -3.65 7.92
N PRO A 35 -14.89 -3.11 7.17
CA PRO A 35 -15.03 -1.67 6.97
C PRO A 35 -15.04 -0.85 8.26
N GLU A 36 -15.69 -1.35 9.31
CA GLU A 36 -15.81 -0.68 10.61
C GLU A 36 -14.45 -0.42 11.30
N CYS A 37 -13.43 -1.18 10.89
CA CYS A 37 -12.08 -1.04 11.41
C CYS A 37 -11.27 0.06 10.70
N GLU A 38 -11.78 0.60 9.58
CA GLU A 38 -11.08 1.61 8.78
C GLU A 38 -10.52 2.77 9.64
N PRO A 39 -11.30 3.44 10.52
CA PRO A 39 -10.77 4.56 11.29
C PRO A 39 -9.60 4.19 12.20
N ARG A 40 -9.61 2.98 12.78
CA ARG A 40 -8.55 2.49 13.67
C ARG A 40 -7.27 2.19 12.88
N ILE A 41 -7.40 1.59 11.71
CA ILE A 41 -6.26 1.34 10.81
C ILE A 41 -5.69 2.65 10.28
N THR A 42 -6.53 3.61 9.88
CA THR A 42 -6.09 4.94 9.48
C THR A 42 -5.26 5.61 10.57
N ALA A 43 -5.76 5.61 11.81
CA ALA A 43 -5.05 6.20 12.94
C ALA A 43 -3.71 5.49 13.22
N ALA A 44 -3.65 4.15 13.11
CA ALA A 44 -2.43 3.39 13.32
C ALA A 44 -1.37 3.65 12.24
N ILE A 45 -1.78 3.77 10.96
CA ILE A 45 -0.90 4.16 9.85
C ILE A 45 -0.37 5.58 10.08
N ASP A 46 -1.25 6.52 10.43
CA ASP A 46 -0.89 7.93 10.69
C ASP A 46 0.13 8.03 11.85
N ALA A 47 -0.10 7.33 12.95
CA ALA A 47 0.81 7.28 14.09
C ALA A 47 2.17 6.66 13.72
N THR A 48 2.17 5.57 12.95
CA THR A 48 3.40 4.90 12.49
C THR A 48 4.25 5.85 11.63
N LEU A 49 3.64 6.48 10.63
CA LEU A 49 4.32 7.43 9.75
C LEU A 49 4.81 8.67 10.50
N ALA A 50 4.05 9.16 11.50
CA ALA A 50 4.48 10.26 12.35
C ALA A 50 5.69 9.86 13.22
N GLY A 51 5.68 8.68 13.83
CA GLY A 51 6.79 8.18 14.65
C GLY A 51 8.08 7.96 13.87
N LEU A 52 7.97 7.64 12.57
CA LEU A 52 9.11 7.53 11.65
C LEU A 52 9.52 8.87 11.02
N GLY A 53 8.76 9.94 11.29
CA GLY A 53 9.02 11.29 10.79
C GLY A 53 8.88 11.40 9.28
N ALA A 54 7.90 10.72 8.67
CA ALA A 54 7.64 10.82 7.23
C ALA A 54 7.26 12.26 6.82
N GLY A 55 7.79 12.72 5.69
CA GLY A 55 7.59 14.09 5.21
C GLY A 55 8.03 14.34 3.76
N PRO A 56 8.20 15.61 3.35
CA PRO A 56 8.39 15.99 1.94
C PRO A 56 9.67 15.48 1.27
N ALA A 57 10.66 15.03 2.04
CA ALA A 57 11.91 14.47 1.53
C ALA A 57 11.85 12.95 1.30
N ASP A 58 10.70 12.33 1.54
CA ASP A 58 10.53 10.87 1.50
C ASP A 58 9.66 10.41 0.34
N LEU A 59 9.76 9.11 0.03
CA LEU A 59 8.97 8.45 -0.99
C LEU A 59 8.14 7.32 -0.37
N GLY A 60 6.85 7.28 -0.67
CA GLY A 60 6.00 6.12 -0.42
C GLY A 60 5.87 5.23 -1.66
N ILE A 61 5.82 3.91 -1.49
CA ILE A 61 5.62 2.93 -2.58
C ILE A 61 4.53 1.95 -2.16
N THR A 62 3.49 1.81 -2.99
CA THR A 62 2.33 0.94 -2.72
C THR A 62 1.65 0.56 -4.05
N GLN A 63 0.74 -0.42 -4.05
CA GLN A 63 -0.04 -0.76 -5.26
C GLN A 63 -1.32 0.08 -5.38
N GLY A 64 -1.86 0.60 -4.27
CA GLY A 64 -3.04 1.48 -4.29
C GLY A 64 -4.38 0.74 -4.24
N ALA A 65 -4.41 -0.50 -3.76
CA ALA A 65 -5.66 -1.24 -3.55
C ALA A 65 -6.56 -0.55 -2.49
N CYS A 66 -7.87 -0.86 -2.47
CA CYS A 66 -8.74 -0.40 -1.39
C CYS A 66 -8.25 -0.90 -0.02
N GLY A 67 -8.61 -0.22 1.08
CA GLY A 67 -8.10 -0.57 2.40
C GLY A 67 -6.69 -0.04 2.62
N GLY A 68 -5.77 -0.89 3.09
CA GLY A 68 -4.48 -0.46 3.61
C GLY A 68 -3.66 0.43 2.68
N ASP A 69 -3.56 0.06 1.40
CA ASP A 69 -2.76 0.78 0.41
C ASP A 69 -3.25 2.22 0.19
N VAL A 70 -4.55 2.43 -0.05
CA VAL A 70 -5.11 3.79 -0.19
C VAL A 70 -4.97 4.59 1.10
N LEU A 71 -5.19 3.99 2.28
CA LEU A 71 -5.03 4.69 3.56
C LEU A 71 -3.58 5.14 3.79
N PHE A 72 -2.62 4.29 3.43
CA PHE A 72 -1.19 4.63 3.45
C PHE A 72 -0.85 5.75 2.47
N ALA A 73 -1.33 5.66 1.23
CA ALA A 73 -1.10 6.68 0.21
C ALA A 73 -1.61 8.06 0.65
N GLU A 74 -2.83 8.14 1.17
CA GLU A 74 -3.41 9.37 1.70
C GLU A 74 -2.60 9.93 2.87
N ALA A 75 -2.14 9.06 3.78
CA ALA A 75 -1.34 9.48 4.93
C ALA A 75 0.05 10.02 4.52
N MET A 76 0.68 9.44 3.49
CA MET A 76 1.92 9.96 2.90
C MET A 76 1.70 11.33 2.25
N LEU A 77 0.64 11.47 1.44
CA LEU A 77 0.32 12.72 0.74
C LEU A 77 -0.05 13.85 1.71
N LYS A 78 -0.78 13.55 2.79
CA LYS A 78 -1.06 14.50 3.89
C LYS A 78 0.21 15.10 4.50
N ARG A 79 1.34 14.39 4.42
CA ARG A 79 2.66 14.82 4.93
C ARG A 79 3.52 15.50 3.85
N GLY A 80 2.99 15.70 2.65
CA GLY A 80 3.71 16.29 1.52
C GLY A 80 4.75 15.38 0.89
N ALA A 81 4.77 14.09 1.21
CA ALA A 81 5.69 13.13 0.61
C ALA A 81 5.35 12.85 -0.86
N ALA A 82 6.35 12.41 -1.63
CA ALA A 82 6.11 11.84 -2.95
C ALA A 82 5.57 10.41 -2.83
N LEU A 83 4.91 9.93 -3.89
CA LEU A 83 4.36 8.57 -3.92
C LEU A 83 4.57 7.93 -5.29
N GLU A 84 4.93 6.65 -5.31
CA GLU A 84 4.89 5.78 -6.48
C GLU A 84 3.79 4.72 -6.28
N LEU A 85 2.80 4.73 -7.17
CA LEU A 85 1.83 3.66 -7.34
C LEU A 85 2.35 2.66 -8.37
N LEU A 86 2.69 1.46 -7.93
CA LEU A 86 3.19 0.39 -8.78
C LEU A 86 2.08 -0.64 -8.98
N LEU A 87 1.39 -0.57 -10.11
CA LEU A 87 0.19 -1.36 -10.36
C LEU A 87 0.58 -2.75 -10.92
N PRO A 88 0.00 -3.85 -10.41
CA PRO A 88 0.24 -5.20 -10.92
C PRO A 88 -0.42 -5.45 -12.29
N LEU A 89 -1.38 -4.60 -12.66
CA LEU A 89 -2.24 -4.74 -13.84
C LEU A 89 -2.48 -3.35 -14.45
N PRO A 90 -2.91 -3.26 -15.72
CA PRO A 90 -3.47 -2.03 -16.26
C PRO A 90 -4.55 -1.46 -15.34
N GLU A 91 -4.62 -0.13 -15.26
CA GLU A 91 -5.41 0.58 -14.25
C GLU A 91 -6.87 0.14 -14.22
N GLU A 92 -7.51 -0.05 -15.39
CA GLU A 92 -8.89 -0.50 -15.49
C GLU A 92 -9.11 -1.87 -14.83
N ALA A 93 -8.27 -2.86 -15.17
CA ALA A 93 -8.32 -4.19 -14.60
C ALA A 93 -7.99 -4.18 -13.09
N PHE A 94 -7.03 -3.34 -12.68
CA PHE A 94 -6.66 -3.18 -11.27
C PHE A 94 -7.81 -2.58 -10.45
N VAL A 95 -8.47 -1.53 -10.94
CA VAL A 95 -9.59 -0.89 -10.26
C VAL A 95 -10.71 -1.89 -10.03
N VAL A 96 -11.08 -2.67 -11.04
CA VAL A 96 -12.13 -3.71 -10.89
C VAL A 96 -11.74 -4.77 -9.87
N ARG A 97 -10.50 -5.27 -9.91
CA ARG A 97 -10.06 -6.40 -9.07
C ARG A 97 -9.74 -6.01 -7.63
N SER A 98 -9.24 -4.80 -7.40
CA SER A 98 -8.57 -4.42 -6.15
C SER A 98 -9.09 -3.14 -5.49
N VAL A 99 -9.91 -2.34 -6.18
CA VAL A 99 -10.40 -1.06 -5.64
C VAL A 99 -11.92 -1.05 -5.55
N ASP A 100 -12.61 -1.44 -6.62
CA ASP A 100 -14.04 -1.22 -6.81
C ASP A 100 -14.87 -2.50 -6.96
N PHE A 101 -14.48 -3.55 -6.25
CA PHE A 101 -15.36 -4.72 -6.07
C PHE A 101 -16.45 -4.41 -5.04
N LYS A 102 -17.42 -5.32 -4.84
CA LYS A 102 -18.44 -5.19 -3.78
C LYS A 102 -17.81 -5.43 -2.39
N LYS A 103 -17.92 -4.48 -1.47
CA LYS A 103 -17.37 -4.56 -0.09
C LYS A 103 -18.43 -5.09 0.88
N ALA A 104 -17.99 -5.63 2.02
CA ALA A 104 -18.88 -5.93 3.14
C ALA A 104 -19.70 -4.68 3.53
N SER A 105 -20.93 -4.89 3.99
CA SER A 105 -21.82 -3.78 4.35
C SER A 105 -21.26 -3.01 5.55
N SER A 106 -21.41 -1.69 5.51
CA SER A 106 -21.07 -0.75 6.58
C SER A 106 -22.08 0.39 6.59
N ALA A 107 -22.14 1.14 7.69
CA ALA A 107 -22.89 2.38 7.78
C ALA A 107 -22.31 3.49 6.88
N VAL A 108 -21.04 3.36 6.46
CA VAL A 108 -20.33 4.34 5.63
C VAL A 108 -20.46 3.98 4.15
N PRO A 109 -20.74 4.95 3.26
CA PRO A 109 -20.71 4.72 1.81
C PRO A 109 -19.33 4.26 1.33
N ASP A 110 -19.33 3.34 0.38
CA ASP A 110 -18.12 2.93 -0.33
C ASP A 110 -17.59 4.07 -1.20
N ARG A 111 -16.36 4.49 -0.94
CA ARG A 111 -15.68 5.60 -1.65
C ARG A 111 -14.29 5.21 -2.14
N TRP A 112 -13.96 3.91 -2.19
CA TRP A 112 -12.59 3.48 -2.49
C TRP A 112 -12.13 3.84 -3.90
N ARG A 113 -13.04 3.77 -4.88
CA ARG A 113 -12.76 4.24 -6.26
C ARG A 113 -12.42 5.72 -6.30
N ASP A 114 -13.25 6.56 -5.68
CA ASP A 114 -13.04 8.01 -5.65
C ASP A 114 -11.72 8.37 -4.97
N ARG A 115 -11.40 7.70 -3.85
CA ARG A 115 -10.15 7.90 -3.10
C ARG A 115 -8.92 7.48 -3.91
N PHE A 116 -8.98 6.33 -4.58
CA PHE A 116 -7.90 5.88 -5.47
C PHE A 116 -7.62 6.91 -6.56
N HIS A 117 -8.65 7.41 -7.26
CA HIS A 117 -8.47 8.43 -8.28
C HIS A 117 -7.99 9.76 -7.71
N ALA A 118 -8.47 10.16 -6.54
CA ALA A 118 -8.02 11.38 -5.86
C ALA A 118 -6.53 11.32 -5.47
N VAL A 119 -6.03 10.15 -5.02
CA VAL A 119 -4.61 9.88 -4.83
C VAL A 119 -3.88 9.95 -6.18
N ARG A 120 -4.31 9.16 -7.16
CA ARG A 120 -3.66 9.02 -8.47
C ARG A 120 -3.47 10.35 -9.21
N GLN A 121 -4.40 11.28 -9.03
CA GLN A 121 -4.39 12.60 -9.69
C GLN A 121 -3.49 13.63 -8.99
N GLN A 122 -2.94 13.34 -7.82
CA GLN A 122 -2.04 14.27 -7.14
C GLN A 122 -0.74 14.48 -7.95
N PRO A 123 -0.23 15.73 -8.06
CA PRO A 123 0.99 16.00 -8.82
C PRO A 123 2.23 15.24 -8.32
N SER A 124 2.32 14.97 -7.02
CA SER A 124 3.43 14.24 -6.40
C SER A 124 3.34 12.73 -6.54
N VAL A 125 2.34 12.22 -7.26
CA VAL A 125 2.10 10.79 -7.46
C VAL A 125 2.53 10.37 -8.86
N ARG A 126 3.43 9.40 -8.91
CA ARG A 126 3.80 8.70 -10.14
C ARG A 126 3.12 7.34 -10.16
N THR A 127 2.72 6.90 -11.35
CA THR A 127 2.07 5.60 -11.50
C THR A 127 2.69 4.85 -12.65
N SER A 128 3.05 3.60 -12.38
CA SER A 128 3.67 2.70 -13.35
C SER A 128 2.96 1.36 -13.27
N VAL A 129 2.65 0.77 -14.43
CA VAL A 129 2.13 -0.59 -14.52
C VAL A 129 3.32 -1.55 -14.62
N MET A 130 3.25 -2.68 -13.92
CA MET A 130 4.27 -3.70 -13.97
C MET A 130 4.48 -4.18 -15.43
N PRO A 131 5.72 -4.16 -15.95
CA PRO A 131 6.01 -4.61 -17.31
C PRO A 131 5.56 -6.06 -17.54
N ALA A 132 5.02 -6.34 -18.73
CA ALA A 132 4.45 -7.65 -19.07
C ALA A 132 5.48 -8.80 -18.97
N GLU A 133 6.76 -8.51 -19.15
CA GLU A 133 7.87 -9.45 -18.99
C GLU A 133 8.02 -9.96 -17.55
N ARG A 134 7.46 -9.23 -16.57
CA ARG A 134 7.42 -9.62 -15.15
C ARG A 134 6.13 -10.36 -14.79
N GLY A 135 5.22 -10.57 -15.73
CA GLY A 135 4.00 -11.37 -15.53
C GLY A 135 2.82 -10.84 -16.34
N SER A 136 1.94 -11.75 -16.77
CA SER A 136 0.68 -11.43 -17.42
C SER A 136 -0.47 -11.32 -16.43
N GLU A 137 -1.57 -10.67 -16.82
CA GLU A 137 -2.77 -10.54 -15.97
C GLU A 137 -3.40 -11.89 -15.58
N GLU A 138 -3.24 -12.87 -16.46
CA GLU A 138 -3.77 -14.24 -16.39
C GLU A 138 -2.92 -15.17 -15.52
N SER A 139 -1.70 -14.75 -15.19
CA SER A 139 -0.78 -15.60 -14.43
C SER A 139 -1.10 -15.56 -12.94
N ASP A 140 -1.25 -16.74 -12.33
CA ASP A 140 -1.31 -16.88 -10.87
C ASP A 140 -0.10 -16.15 -10.25
N GLY A 141 -0.33 -15.35 -9.21
CA GLY A 141 0.75 -14.65 -8.51
C GLY A 141 1.08 -13.23 -9.01
N VAL A 142 0.25 -12.58 -9.83
CA VAL A 142 0.59 -11.26 -10.42
C VAL A 142 0.77 -10.17 -9.36
N PHE A 143 -0.03 -10.20 -8.29
CA PHE A 143 0.08 -9.27 -7.17
C PHE A 143 1.36 -9.51 -6.38
N GLU A 144 1.72 -10.77 -6.23
CA GLU A 144 2.90 -11.25 -5.54
C GLU A 144 4.20 -10.89 -6.28
N ARG A 145 4.19 -10.99 -7.61
CA ARG A 145 5.29 -10.49 -8.45
C ARG A 145 5.40 -8.97 -8.39
N CYS A 146 4.27 -8.26 -8.37
CA CYS A 146 4.29 -6.82 -8.21
C CYS A 146 4.81 -6.40 -6.83
N ASN A 147 4.52 -7.17 -5.77
CA ASN A 147 5.13 -6.97 -4.45
C ASN A 147 6.66 -7.08 -4.52
N LEU A 148 7.21 -8.06 -5.23
CA LEU A 148 8.65 -8.17 -5.46
C LEU A 148 9.20 -6.99 -6.24
N TRP A 149 8.50 -6.53 -7.27
CA TRP A 149 8.89 -5.34 -8.03
C TRP A 149 8.90 -4.06 -7.17
N MET A 150 7.93 -3.88 -6.26
CA MET A 150 7.96 -2.78 -5.30
C MET A 150 9.16 -2.86 -4.35
N LEU A 151 9.50 -4.06 -3.89
CA LEU A 151 10.66 -4.28 -3.04
C LEU A 151 11.97 -4.00 -3.78
N GLU A 152 12.14 -4.52 -5.00
CA GLU A 152 13.28 -4.20 -5.87
C GLU A 152 13.42 -2.68 -6.06
N ARG A 153 12.31 -1.99 -6.31
CA ARG A 153 12.28 -0.54 -6.45
C ARG A 153 12.73 0.15 -5.16
N ALA A 154 12.21 -0.26 -4.01
CA ALA A 154 12.59 0.31 -2.72
C ALA A 154 14.08 0.10 -2.42
N LEU A 155 14.58 -1.12 -2.63
CA LEU A 155 15.97 -1.50 -2.38
C LEU A 155 16.96 -0.79 -3.33
N SER A 156 16.52 -0.38 -4.53
CA SER A 156 17.35 0.40 -5.47
C SER A 156 17.85 1.73 -4.89
N PHE A 157 17.22 2.23 -3.82
CA PHE A 157 17.64 3.44 -3.10
C PHE A 157 18.57 3.20 -1.90
N GLY A 158 18.81 1.93 -1.54
CA GLY A 158 19.57 1.52 -0.36
C GLY A 158 18.67 0.90 0.71
N ALA A 159 19.03 -0.30 1.18
CA ALA A 159 18.21 -1.06 2.13
C ALA A 159 18.07 -0.39 3.50
N ASP A 160 19.09 0.35 3.93
CA ASP A 160 19.12 1.12 5.19
C ASP A 160 18.06 2.25 5.22
N LYS A 161 17.59 2.69 4.04
CA LYS A 161 16.52 3.70 3.89
C LYS A 161 15.12 3.10 3.90
N VAL A 162 14.98 1.79 3.76
CA VAL A 162 13.66 1.15 3.63
C VAL A 162 13.01 1.01 5.00
N ARG A 163 11.78 1.51 5.10
CA ARG A 163 10.84 1.31 6.20
C ARG A 163 9.63 0.59 5.63
N PHE A 164 9.53 -0.70 5.87
CA PHE A 164 8.38 -1.48 5.44
C PHE A 164 7.26 -1.37 6.46
N ILE A 165 6.10 -0.92 6.03
CA ILE A 165 4.88 -0.84 6.85
C ILE A 165 3.89 -1.87 6.31
N CYS A 166 3.40 -2.75 7.17
CA CYS A 166 2.40 -3.73 6.77
C CYS A 166 1.16 -3.72 7.66
N VAL A 167 -0.02 -3.72 7.03
CA VAL A 167 -1.32 -3.91 7.71
C VAL A 167 -1.77 -5.33 7.45
N TRP A 168 -1.56 -6.21 8.43
CA TRP A 168 -1.68 -7.65 8.24
C TRP A 168 -2.17 -8.35 9.49
N ASN A 169 -2.89 -9.45 9.34
CA ASN A 169 -3.47 -10.23 10.45
C ASN A 169 -2.54 -11.32 10.97
N GLY A 170 -1.30 -11.43 10.50
CA GLY A 170 -0.37 -12.46 10.98
C GLY A 170 -0.61 -13.86 10.42
N ASP A 171 -1.68 -14.10 9.67
CA ASP A 171 -1.99 -15.41 9.12
C ASP A 171 -1.40 -15.50 7.69
N GLY A 172 -0.51 -16.47 7.50
CA GLY A 172 0.18 -16.75 6.24
C GLY A 172 -0.79 -16.87 5.06
N GLY A 173 -0.37 -16.37 3.89
CA GLY A 173 -0.94 -16.80 2.62
C GLY A 173 -0.14 -17.98 2.10
N ASP A 174 -0.81 -18.99 1.55
CA ASP A 174 -0.16 -20.22 1.05
C ASP A 174 0.64 -20.02 -0.27
N GLY A 175 0.95 -18.78 -0.66
CA GLY A 175 1.54 -18.43 -1.95
C GLY A 175 2.80 -17.53 -1.84
N PRO A 176 3.80 -17.71 -2.74
CA PRO A 176 5.01 -16.89 -2.74
C PRO A 176 4.68 -15.44 -3.11
N GLY A 177 5.12 -14.47 -2.30
CA GLY A 177 5.00 -13.02 -2.55
C GLY A 177 3.78 -12.31 -1.94
N GLY A 178 3.06 -12.97 -1.02
CA GLY A 178 2.17 -12.28 -0.08
C GLY A 178 2.92 -11.39 0.91
N THR A 179 2.19 -10.69 1.79
CA THR A 179 2.77 -9.78 2.79
C THR A 179 3.86 -10.44 3.64
N ASP A 180 3.68 -11.70 4.04
CA ASP A 180 4.66 -12.46 4.83
C ASP A 180 6.01 -12.61 4.11
N HIS A 181 6.00 -12.95 2.81
CA HIS A 181 7.22 -13.04 2.01
C HIS A 181 7.92 -11.67 1.88
N MET A 182 7.15 -10.58 1.77
CA MET A 182 7.72 -9.23 1.75
C MET A 182 8.38 -8.86 3.07
N ARG A 183 7.81 -9.26 4.22
CA ARG A 183 8.44 -9.09 5.54
C ARG A 183 9.79 -9.78 5.61
N GLU A 184 9.83 -11.07 5.25
CA GLU A 184 11.08 -11.84 5.26
C GLU A 184 12.14 -11.22 4.36
N ALA A 185 11.75 -10.81 3.16
CA ALA A 185 12.68 -10.24 2.19
C ALA A 185 13.24 -8.89 2.68
N VAL A 186 12.41 -8.02 3.26
CA VAL A 186 12.86 -6.75 3.87
C VAL A 186 13.84 -7.01 5.02
N GLN A 187 13.51 -7.95 5.92
CA GLN A 187 14.38 -8.29 7.05
C GLN A 187 15.73 -8.86 6.57
N LYS A 188 15.72 -9.78 5.58
CA LYS A 188 16.95 -10.34 4.97
C LYS A 188 17.82 -9.28 4.31
N SER A 189 17.21 -8.23 3.75
CA SER A 189 17.93 -7.10 3.14
C SER A 189 18.39 -6.04 4.15
N GLY A 190 18.04 -6.16 5.44
CA GLY A 190 18.44 -5.19 6.48
C GLY A 190 17.52 -3.97 6.60
N GLY A 191 16.34 -3.99 5.96
CA GLY A 191 15.32 -2.96 6.14
C GLY A 191 14.58 -3.11 7.48
N ALA A 192 13.97 -2.01 7.95
CA ALA A 192 13.19 -2.04 9.18
C ALA A 192 11.71 -2.29 8.90
N GLU A 193 11.06 -3.09 9.74
CA GLU A 193 9.65 -3.42 9.63
C GLU A 193 8.81 -2.73 10.71
N CYS A 194 7.62 -2.24 10.32
CA CYS A 194 6.55 -1.79 11.19
C CYS A 194 5.25 -2.56 10.87
N TRP A 195 4.87 -3.49 11.75
CA TRP A 195 3.67 -4.31 11.58
C TRP A 195 2.48 -3.76 12.38
N ILE A 196 1.38 -3.50 11.68
CA ILE A 196 0.07 -3.12 12.23
C ILE A 196 -0.83 -4.37 12.20
N ASP A 197 -1.02 -5.00 13.37
CA ASP A 197 -1.81 -6.23 13.51
C ASP A 197 -3.32 -5.94 13.50
N THR A 198 -3.99 -6.30 12.41
CA THR A 198 -5.43 -6.06 12.27
C THR A 198 -6.28 -6.87 13.25
N ARG A 199 -5.79 -8.00 13.77
CA ARG A 199 -6.53 -8.76 14.80
C ARG A 199 -6.65 -7.94 16.07
N LYS A 200 -5.58 -7.24 16.46
CA LYS A 200 -5.58 -6.40 17.65
C LYS A 200 -6.47 -5.17 17.48
N LEU A 201 -6.45 -4.54 16.31
CA LEU A 201 -7.16 -3.28 16.09
C LEU A 201 -8.62 -3.46 15.70
N CYS A 202 -8.96 -4.53 14.97
CA CYS A 202 -10.32 -4.76 14.49
C CYS A 202 -11.19 -5.56 15.46
N GLN A 203 -10.61 -6.19 16.48
CA GLN A 203 -11.35 -6.89 17.55
C GLN A 203 -11.75 -5.98 18.72
N GLN A 204 -11.18 -4.77 18.80
CA GLN A 204 -11.55 -3.80 19.83
C GLN A 204 -12.93 -3.22 19.48
N ARG A 205 -13.93 -3.49 20.32
CA ARG A 205 -15.26 -2.86 20.22
C ARG A 205 -15.19 -1.45 20.80
#